data_AF-A0A2H9LVF7-F1
#
_entry.id   AF-A0A2H9LVF7-F1
#
_cell.length_a   1.000
_cell.length_b   1.000
_cell.length_c   1.000
_cell.angle_alpha   90.00
_cell.angle_beta   90.00
_cell.angle_gamma   90.00
#
_symmetry.space_group_name_H-M   'P 1'
#
loop_
_entity.id
_entity.type
_entity.pdbx_description
1 polymer ?
#
loop_
_entity_poly.entity_id
_entity_poly.type
_entity_poly.pdbx_seq_one_letter_code
_entity_poly.pdbx_strand_id
1 'polypeptide(L)'
;MRIGFMERKIAKQIRLSPSRLNLFLECPFCFWLEHQGIHRPKGIFPSLPSGMDLAIKKYFDIYREKNELPPELEGKVVGKLLRNYNLLSAWRNNRKGISFFDEKTQAELFGAIDDCLVTKDDKGQFYMIPIDFKTRGFALKADSTSFYQNQLDCYALLIEKNGYRCADFAYLVYFIPLEIKKDGIVQFNIQIEKVNVNPSRALKTFREAVAVLRGTKPKRHSECTFCAWADDWMKFE
;
A
#
# COMPACT_ATOMS: atom_id res chain seq x y z
N MET A 1 43.58 -27.96 -17.91
CA MET A 1 42.48 -28.12 -16.94
C MET A 1 42.11 -26.73 -16.41
N ARG A 2 41.19 -26.01 -17.06
CA ARG A 2 40.69 -24.71 -16.59
C ARG A 2 39.31 -24.95 -16.01
N ILE A 3 39.22 -24.87 -14.69
CA ILE A 3 37.96 -24.96 -13.95
C ILE A 3 37.23 -23.63 -14.22
N GLY A 4 36.18 -23.69 -15.04
CA GLY A 4 35.34 -22.54 -15.33
C GLY A 4 34.57 -22.15 -14.07
N PHE A 5 34.88 -20.98 -13.52
CA PHE A 5 33.98 -20.29 -12.61
C PHE A 5 32.71 -19.93 -13.40
N MET A 6 31.66 -20.74 -13.26
CA MET A 6 30.31 -20.27 -13.58
C MET A 6 29.98 -19.19 -12.55
N GLU A 7 30.11 -17.92 -12.95
CA GLU A 7 29.43 -16.82 -12.27
C GLU A 7 27.93 -17.13 -12.29
N ARG A 8 27.43 -17.66 -11.17
CA ARG A 8 26.01 -17.66 -10.90
C ARG A 8 25.61 -16.19 -10.80
N LYS A 9 25.06 -15.61 -11.87
CA LYS A 9 24.30 -14.36 -11.81
C LYS A 9 23.31 -14.53 -10.66
N ILE A 10 23.54 -13.83 -9.54
CA ILE A 10 22.60 -13.81 -8.43
C ILE A 10 21.30 -13.30 -9.03
N ALA A 11 20.29 -14.17 -9.14
CA ALA A 11 18.97 -13.76 -9.59
C ALA A 11 18.53 -12.61 -8.69
N LYS A 12 18.24 -11.45 -9.29
CA LYS A 12 17.85 -10.25 -8.56
C LYS A 12 16.69 -10.61 -7.64
N GLN A 13 16.88 -10.44 -6.33
CA GLN A 13 15.87 -10.78 -5.35
C GLN A 13 14.57 -10.02 -5.69
N ILE A 14 13.48 -10.76 -5.87
CA ILE A 14 12.18 -10.16 -6.20
C ILE A 14 11.63 -9.54 -4.93
N ARG A 15 11.49 -8.21 -4.94
CA ARG A 15 10.91 -7.42 -3.86
C ARG A 15 9.75 -6.60 -4.41
N LEU A 16 8.53 -6.85 -3.92
CA LEU A 16 7.29 -6.26 -4.43
C LEU A 16 6.60 -5.43 -3.36
N SER A 17 5.96 -4.34 -3.79
CA SER A 17 5.13 -3.46 -2.97
C SER A 17 3.66 -3.56 -3.37
N PRO A 18 2.70 -3.10 -2.55
CA PRO A 18 1.29 -3.03 -2.94
C PRO A 18 1.05 -2.28 -4.24
N SER A 19 1.78 -1.19 -4.49
CA SER A 19 1.69 -0.43 -5.75
C SER A 19 2.16 -1.23 -6.96
N ARG A 20 3.21 -2.05 -6.82
CA ARG A 20 3.64 -2.97 -7.89
C ARG A 20 2.64 -4.10 -8.12
N LEU A 21 1.98 -4.57 -7.06
CA LEU A 21 0.91 -5.56 -7.18
C LEU A 21 -0.35 -4.95 -7.82
N ASN A 22 -0.66 -3.68 -7.58
CA ASN A 22 -1.72 -2.98 -8.30
C ASN A 22 -1.43 -2.92 -9.80
N LEU A 23 -0.18 -2.62 -10.20
CA LEU A 23 0.23 -2.67 -11.61
C LEU A 23 0.06 -4.08 -12.20
N PHE A 24 0.39 -5.13 -11.44
CA PHE A 24 0.17 -6.52 -11.86
C PHE A 24 -1.31 -6.82 -12.08
N LEU A 25 -2.17 -6.44 -11.12
CA LEU A 25 -3.63 -6.63 -11.21
C LEU A 25 -4.24 -5.85 -12.38
N GLU A 26 -3.71 -4.67 -12.69
CA GLU A 26 -4.17 -3.86 -13.82
C GLU A 26 -3.69 -4.43 -15.16
N CYS A 27 -2.41 -4.81 -15.27
CA CYS A 27 -1.85 -5.38 -16.48
C CYS A 27 -0.55 -6.19 -16.19
N PRO A 28 -0.60 -7.53 -16.24
CA PRO A 28 0.58 -8.37 -16.04
C PRO A 28 1.72 -8.08 -17.02
N PHE A 29 1.40 -7.65 -18.24
CA PHE A 29 2.40 -7.28 -19.25
C PHE A 29 3.16 -6.01 -18.86
N CYS A 30 2.45 -4.93 -18.49
CA CYS A 30 3.11 -3.70 -18.01
C CYS A 30 3.91 -3.94 -16.73
N PHE A 31 3.39 -4.77 -15.83
CA PHE A 31 4.12 -5.19 -14.63
C PHE A 31 5.43 -5.93 -14.95
N TRP A 32 5.39 -6.86 -15.91
CA TRP A 32 6.56 -7.58 -16.38
C TRP A 32 7.57 -6.62 -17.03
N LEU A 33 7.11 -5.69 -17.89
CA LEU A 33 7.95 -4.66 -18.51
C LEU A 33 8.63 -3.76 -17.48
N GLU A 34 7.88 -3.30 -16.46
CA GLU A 34 8.44 -2.48 -15.39
C GLU A 34 9.53 -3.23 -14.61
N HIS A 35 9.40 -4.55 -14.45
CA HIS A 35 10.46 -5.37 -13.88
C HIS A 35 11.72 -5.44 -14.76
N GLN A 36 11.56 -5.37 -16.10
CA GLN A 36 12.66 -5.25 -17.06
C GLN A 36 13.23 -3.83 -17.17
N GLY A 37 12.70 -2.85 -16.42
CA GLY A 37 13.13 -1.45 -16.48
C GLY A 37 12.43 -0.60 -17.53
N ILE A 38 11.40 -1.13 -18.20
CA ILE A 38 10.57 -0.40 -19.16
C ILE A 38 9.32 0.07 -18.45
N HIS A 39 9.25 1.37 -18.17
CA HIS A 39 8.13 1.97 -17.46
C HIS A 39 7.08 2.53 -18.44
N ARG A 40 5.81 2.52 -18.02
CA ARG A 40 4.76 3.31 -18.66
C ARG A 40 5.17 4.80 -18.68
N PRO A 41 4.77 5.58 -19.69
CA PRO A 41 4.85 7.03 -19.62
C PRO A 41 4.21 7.56 -18.33
N LYS A 42 4.91 8.44 -17.61
CA LYS A 42 4.44 9.00 -16.33
C LYS A 42 4.23 10.50 -16.48
N GLY A 43 3.09 10.98 -16.01
CA GLY A 43 2.86 12.41 -15.80
C GLY A 43 3.56 12.91 -14.53
N ILE A 44 3.50 14.23 -14.31
CA ILE A 44 3.99 14.85 -13.07
C ILE A 44 3.06 14.44 -11.92
N PHE A 45 3.60 13.79 -10.88
CA PHE A 45 2.87 13.53 -9.65
C PHE A 45 2.85 14.82 -8.81
N PRO A 46 1.68 15.32 -8.37
CA PRO A 46 1.61 16.52 -7.55
C PRO A 46 2.28 16.27 -6.19
N SER A 47 3.04 17.23 -5.69
CA SER A 47 3.73 17.10 -4.39
C SER A 47 2.80 17.25 -3.19
N LEU A 48 1.63 17.88 -3.37
CA LEU A 48 0.68 18.18 -2.30
C LEU A 48 0.18 16.93 -1.55
N PRO A 49 -0.27 15.84 -2.21
CA PRO A 49 -0.67 14.62 -1.50
C PRO A 49 0.42 14.04 -0.59
N SER A 50 1.68 13.99 -1.06
CA SER A 50 2.80 13.51 -0.25
C SER A 50 3.14 14.47 0.90
N GLY A 51 3.01 15.78 0.70
CA GLY A 51 3.19 16.76 1.76
C GLY A 51 2.10 16.66 2.84
N MET A 52 0.86 16.46 2.42
CA MET A 52 -0.27 16.25 3.31
C MET A 52 -0.15 14.95 4.11
N ASP A 53 0.26 13.84 3.48
CA ASP A 53 0.52 12.58 4.17
C ASP A 53 1.52 12.77 5.32
N LEU A 54 2.63 13.46 5.08
CA LEU A 54 3.62 13.77 6.11
C LEU A 54 3.04 14.65 7.23
N ALA A 55 2.21 15.65 6.88
CA ALA A 55 1.58 16.53 7.86
C ALA A 55 0.56 15.78 8.73
N ILE A 56 -0.25 14.91 8.13
CA ILE A 56 -1.25 14.09 8.83
C ILE A 56 -0.55 13.11 9.80
N LYS A 57 0.55 12.47 9.38
CA LYS A 57 1.34 11.60 10.26
C LYS A 57 1.83 12.34 11.51
N LYS A 58 2.38 13.55 11.34
CA LYS A 58 2.79 14.40 12.48
C LYS A 58 1.61 14.80 13.36
N TYR A 59 0.47 15.11 12.77
CA TYR A 59 -0.75 15.42 13.51
C TYR A 59 -1.20 14.23 14.38
N PHE A 60 -1.22 13.02 13.84
CA PHE A 60 -1.50 11.79 14.61
C PHE A 60 -0.46 11.53 15.71
N ASP A 61 0.82 11.87 15.47
CA ASP A 61 1.88 11.72 16.46
C ASP A 61 1.64 12.57 17.73
N ILE A 62 1.10 13.78 17.58
CA ILE A 62 0.72 14.66 18.72
C ILE A 62 -0.30 13.97 19.64
N TYR A 63 -1.32 13.31 19.07
CA TYR A 63 -2.33 12.60 19.88
C TYR A 63 -1.80 11.28 20.44
N ARG A 64 -0.90 10.60 19.72
CA ARG A 64 -0.27 9.38 20.21
C ARG A 64 0.57 9.63 21.46
N GLU A 65 1.30 10.75 21.52
CA GLU A 65 2.08 11.15 22.70
C GLU A 65 1.18 11.33 23.93
N LYS A 66 -0.03 11.85 23.73
CA LYS A 66 -1.05 12.04 24.77
C LYS A 66 -1.84 10.76 25.09
N ASN A 67 -1.63 9.68 24.34
CA ASN A 67 -2.42 8.45 24.41
C ASN A 67 -3.92 8.70 24.13
N GLU A 68 -4.19 9.63 23.21
CA GLU A 68 -5.51 10.05 22.75
C GLU A 68 -5.72 9.68 21.27
N LEU A 69 -6.97 9.71 20.81
CA LEU A 69 -7.28 9.71 19.39
C LEU A 69 -7.39 11.16 18.90
N PRO A 70 -7.11 11.44 17.62
CA PRO A 70 -7.57 12.68 17.03
C PRO A 70 -9.10 12.79 17.18
N PRO A 71 -9.67 13.97 17.50
CA PRO A 71 -11.10 14.13 17.79
C PRO A 71 -12.00 13.62 16.66
N GLU A 72 -11.51 13.65 15.42
CA GLU A 72 -12.28 13.28 14.25
C GLU A 72 -12.45 11.77 14.10
N LEU A 73 -11.66 10.97 14.84
CA LEU A 73 -11.74 9.52 14.94
C LEU A 73 -12.60 9.05 16.12
N GLU A 74 -12.86 9.92 17.11
CA GLU A 74 -13.62 9.56 18.30
C GLU A 74 -15.04 9.10 17.94
N GLY A 75 -15.45 7.96 18.52
CA GLY A 75 -16.75 7.33 18.24
C GLY A 75 -16.89 6.71 16.85
N LYS A 76 -15.89 6.83 15.96
CA LYS A 76 -15.92 6.31 14.59
C LYS A 76 -14.97 5.14 14.35
N VAL A 77 -13.98 4.94 15.22
CA VAL A 77 -13.04 3.82 15.16
C VAL A 77 -13.07 3.03 16.48
N VAL A 78 -12.49 1.83 16.45
CA VAL A 78 -12.29 1.00 17.65
C VAL A 78 -10.80 0.88 17.95
N GLY A 79 -10.45 0.97 19.22
CA GLY A 79 -9.07 0.89 19.70
C GLY A 79 -8.41 2.24 19.92
N LYS A 80 -7.09 2.20 20.15
CA LYS A 80 -6.23 3.36 20.41
C LYS A 80 -5.06 3.35 19.44
N LEU A 81 -4.43 4.51 19.21
CA LEU A 81 -3.20 4.57 18.41
C LEU A 81 -2.12 3.62 18.98
N LEU A 82 -1.42 2.90 18.11
CA LEU A 82 -0.29 2.06 18.49
C LEU A 82 0.79 2.91 19.18
N ARG A 83 1.02 2.66 20.48
CA ARG A 83 1.98 3.44 21.29
C ARG A 83 3.45 3.18 20.96
N ASN A 84 3.77 2.06 20.32
CA ASN A 84 5.15 1.71 19.99
C ASN A 84 5.66 2.55 18.80
N TYR A 85 6.21 3.72 19.11
CA TYR A 85 6.71 4.67 18.11
C TYR A 85 7.84 4.10 17.25
N ASN A 86 8.77 3.35 17.84
CA ASN A 86 9.89 2.78 17.09
C ASN A 86 9.42 1.75 16.06
N LEU A 87 8.44 0.91 16.44
CA LEU A 87 7.83 -0.05 15.53
C LEU A 87 7.09 0.67 14.39
N LEU A 88 6.23 1.63 14.73
CA LEU A 88 5.46 2.36 13.72
C LEU A 88 6.36 3.20 12.79
N SER A 89 7.41 3.81 13.32
CA SER A 89 8.40 4.56 12.53
C SER A 89 9.13 3.65 11.53
N ALA A 90 9.48 2.43 11.94
CA ALA A 90 10.04 1.43 11.03
C ALA A 90 9.03 1.04 9.94
N TRP A 91 7.76 0.83 10.30
CA TRP A 91 6.70 0.47 9.36
C TRP A 91 6.37 1.59 8.37
N ARG A 92 6.38 2.86 8.78
CA ARG A 92 6.13 4.02 7.91
C ARG A 92 7.25 4.29 6.92
N ASN A 93 8.44 3.71 7.09
CA ASN A 93 9.60 4.01 6.27
C ASN A 93 9.48 3.36 4.88
N ASN A 94 9.27 4.14 3.82
CA ASN A 94 9.11 3.65 2.45
C ASN A 94 10.31 2.86 1.87
N ARG A 95 11.48 2.87 2.51
CA ARG A 95 12.66 2.07 2.08
C ARG A 95 12.74 0.73 2.82
N LYS A 96 12.42 0.73 4.12
CA LYS A 96 12.42 -0.47 4.97
C LYS A 96 11.05 -1.13 4.94
N GLY A 97 10.06 -0.43 5.49
CA GLY A 97 8.67 -0.87 5.61
C GLY A 97 8.53 -2.03 6.58
N ILE A 98 7.29 -2.47 6.74
CA ILE A 98 7.01 -3.83 7.22
C ILE A 98 7.19 -4.79 6.05
N SER A 99 7.85 -5.92 6.29
CA SER A 99 8.22 -6.88 5.24
C SER A 99 7.93 -8.32 5.63
N PHE A 100 7.69 -9.15 4.63
CA PHE A 100 7.52 -10.59 4.75
C PHE A 100 8.26 -11.28 3.60
N PHE A 101 9.14 -12.22 3.93
CA PHE A 101 9.79 -13.08 2.96
C PHE A 101 9.03 -14.41 2.82
N ASP A 102 8.58 -14.72 1.62
CA ASP A 102 7.87 -15.97 1.34
C ASP A 102 8.84 -17.03 0.85
N GLU A 103 9.20 -17.98 1.71
CA GLU A 103 10.13 -19.06 1.39
C GLU A 103 9.72 -19.87 0.14
N LYS A 104 8.43 -20.05 -0.10
CA LYS A 104 7.94 -20.80 -1.27
C LYS A 104 8.31 -20.13 -2.58
N THR A 105 8.22 -18.81 -2.60
CA THR A 105 8.55 -18.01 -3.78
C THR A 105 9.92 -17.37 -3.68
N GLN A 106 10.71 -17.51 -2.62
CA GLN A 106 12.02 -16.86 -2.47
C GLN A 106 11.96 -15.37 -2.87
N ALA A 107 10.92 -14.68 -2.41
CA ALA A 107 10.62 -13.28 -2.76
C ALA A 107 10.05 -12.56 -1.54
N GLU A 108 10.17 -11.24 -1.54
CA GLU A 108 9.75 -10.38 -0.44
C GLU A 108 8.56 -9.50 -0.84
N LEU A 109 7.53 -9.48 0.01
CA LEU A 109 6.51 -8.44 0.02
C LEU A 109 6.89 -7.42 1.09
N PHE A 110 6.85 -6.14 0.76
CA PHE A 110 7.03 -5.06 1.73
C PHE A 110 6.04 -3.93 1.51
N GLY A 111 5.71 -3.19 2.56
CA GLY A 111 4.80 -2.06 2.50
C GLY A 111 5.09 -1.04 3.58
N ALA A 112 4.61 0.18 3.37
CA ALA A 112 4.69 1.23 4.38
C ALA A 112 3.28 1.54 4.89
N ILE A 113 3.02 1.24 6.16
CA ILE A 113 1.71 1.48 6.78
C ILE A 113 1.70 2.90 7.33
N ASP A 114 0.63 3.66 7.07
CA ASP A 114 0.53 5.05 7.54
C ASP A 114 0.28 5.13 9.03
N ASP A 115 -0.66 4.35 9.57
CA ASP A 115 -0.91 4.25 11.00
C ASP A 115 -1.51 2.90 11.39
N CYS A 116 -1.62 2.65 12.70
CA CYS A 116 -2.16 1.41 13.22
C CYS A 116 -2.87 1.65 14.56
N LEU A 117 -4.07 1.10 14.70
CA LEU A 117 -4.76 1.02 16.00
C LEU A 117 -4.48 -0.33 16.65
N VAL A 118 -4.53 -0.35 17.98
CA VAL A 118 -4.51 -1.56 18.80
C VAL A 118 -5.75 -1.59 19.68
N THR A 119 -6.37 -2.76 19.75
CA THR A 119 -7.45 -3.05 20.69
C THR A 119 -7.41 -4.51 21.11
N LYS A 120 -8.37 -4.96 21.90
CA LYS A 120 -8.53 -6.34 22.36
C LYS A 120 -9.84 -6.92 21.85
N ASP A 121 -9.86 -8.23 21.64
CA ASP A 121 -11.12 -8.97 21.45
C ASP A 121 -11.81 -9.27 22.79
N ASP A 122 -12.97 -9.92 22.74
CA ASP A 122 -13.76 -10.29 23.92
C ASP A 122 -13.02 -11.24 24.88
N LYS A 123 -11.96 -11.91 24.40
CA LYS A 123 -11.08 -12.78 25.19
C LYS A 123 -9.87 -12.03 25.76
N GLY A 124 -9.81 -10.71 25.57
CA GLY A 124 -8.73 -9.85 26.06
C GLY A 124 -7.44 -9.93 25.24
N GLN A 125 -7.45 -10.60 24.08
CA GLN A 125 -6.27 -10.77 23.24
C GLN A 125 -6.11 -9.58 22.30
N PHE A 126 -4.91 -9.01 22.22
CA PHE A 126 -4.62 -7.86 21.38
C PHE A 126 -4.70 -8.18 19.88
N TYR A 127 -5.18 -7.24 19.08
CA TYR A 127 -5.08 -7.23 17.63
C TYR A 127 -4.88 -5.80 17.09
N MET A 128 -4.35 -5.73 15.87
CA MET A 128 -3.99 -4.51 15.17
C MET A 128 -4.94 -4.21 14.01
N ILE A 129 -5.22 -2.94 13.78
CA ILE A 129 -6.09 -2.46 12.69
C ILE A 129 -5.28 -1.43 11.88
N PRO A 130 -4.92 -1.74 10.62
CA PRO A 130 -4.25 -0.77 9.75
C PRO A 130 -5.12 0.47 9.51
N ILE A 131 -4.48 1.63 9.47
CA ILE A 131 -5.04 2.87 8.94
C ILE A 131 -4.21 3.30 7.73
N ASP A 132 -4.88 3.75 6.68
CA ASP A 132 -4.24 4.37 5.53
C ASP A 132 -4.90 5.74 5.23
N PHE A 133 -4.06 6.77 5.05
CA PHE A 133 -4.48 8.16 4.89
C PHE A 133 -4.69 8.50 3.41
N LYS A 134 -5.83 9.09 3.10
CA LYS A 134 -6.16 9.51 1.74
C LYS A 134 -6.49 10.99 1.68
N THR A 135 -5.89 11.68 0.72
CA THR A 135 -6.29 13.05 0.36
C THR A 135 -7.06 13.04 -0.93
N ARG A 136 -8.16 13.79 -0.99
CA ARG A 136 -9.04 13.87 -2.15
C ARG A 136 -9.43 15.31 -2.38
N GLY A 137 -9.53 15.75 -3.64
CA GLY A 137 -10.02 17.09 -3.97
C GLY A 137 -11.56 17.21 -3.94
N PHE A 138 -12.28 16.08 -3.92
CA PHE A 138 -13.73 16.03 -4.03
C PHE A 138 -14.31 14.91 -3.16
N ALA A 139 -15.62 14.96 -2.94
CA ALA A 139 -16.38 13.96 -2.20
C ALA A 139 -16.15 12.52 -2.73
N LEU A 140 -16.35 11.56 -1.83
CA LEU A 140 -16.28 10.14 -2.17
C LEU A 140 -17.40 9.76 -3.15
N LYS A 141 -17.08 8.83 -4.05
CA LYS A 141 -18.04 8.20 -4.97
C LYS A 141 -18.34 6.79 -4.45
N ALA A 142 -19.43 6.17 -4.91
CA ALA A 142 -19.95 4.88 -4.42
C ALA A 142 -19.00 3.65 -4.52
N ASP A 143 -17.75 3.82 -4.92
CA ASP A 143 -16.74 2.76 -4.97
C ASP A 143 -15.31 3.27 -4.70
N SER A 144 -15.16 4.36 -3.93
CA SER A 144 -13.84 4.97 -3.71
C SER A 144 -12.87 4.10 -2.90
N THR A 145 -13.37 3.05 -2.26
CA THR A 145 -12.60 2.14 -1.39
C THR A 145 -11.98 0.97 -2.16
N SER A 146 -12.59 0.50 -3.26
CA SER A 146 -12.11 -0.66 -4.03
C SER A 146 -10.70 -0.48 -4.57
N PHE A 147 -10.34 0.74 -4.99
CA PHE A 147 -9.00 1.11 -5.46
C PHE A 147 -7.89 0.83 -4.44
N TYR A 148 -8.23 0.75 -3.15
CA TYR A 148 -7.28 0.56 -2.05
C TYR A 148 -7.34 -0.86 -1.46
N GLN A 149 -8.22 -1.72 -1.96
CA GLN A 149 -8.44 -3.06 -1.38
C GLN A 149 -7.16 -3.90 -1.34
N ASN A 150 -6.43 -3.99 -2.45
CA ASN A 150 -5.18 -4.76 -2.51
C ASN A 150 -4.12 -4.19 -1.55
N GLN A 151 -4.07 -2.87 -1.37
CA GLN A 151 -3.15 -2.24 -0.43
C GLN A 151 -3.46 -2.63 1.02
N LEU A 152 -4.73 -2.55 1.42
CA LEU A 152 -5.16 -2.90 2.77
C LEU A 152 -5.00 -4.40 3.05
N ASP A 153 -5.29 -5.26 2.07
CA ASP A 153 -5.04 -6.71 2.16
C ASP A 153 -3.56 -7.02 2.37
N CYS A 154 -2.68 -6.31 1.66
CA CYS A 154 -1.24 -6.47 1.82
C CYS A 154 -0.78 -6.06 3.21
N TYR A 155 -1.31 -4.96 3.76
CA TYR A 155 -0.96 -4.52 5.11
C TYR A 155 -1.44 -5.51 6.17
N ALA A 156 -2.66 -6.04 6.04
CA ALA A 156 -3.16 -7.08 6.92
C ALA A 156 -2.28 -8.34 6.90
N LEU A 157 -1.91 -8.81 5.69
CA LEU A 157 -0.97 -9.91 5.52
C LEU A 157 0.39 -9.62 6.15
N LEU A 158 0.94 -8.43 5.95
CA LEU A 158 2.25 -8.05 6.47
C LEU A 158 2.24 -8.02 8.00
N ILE A 159 1.20 -7.51 8.64
CA ILE A 159 1.01 -7.53 10.10
C ILE A 159 0.98 -8.98 10.61
N GLU A 160 0.17 -9.85 9.99
CA GLU A 160 0.08 -11.27 10.36
C GLU A 160 1.40 -12.01 10.23
N LYS A 161 2.13 -11.77 9.13
CA LYS A 161 3.43 -12.40 8.88
C LYS A 161 4.56 -11.89 9.76
N ASN A 162 4.34 -10.78 10.46
CA ASN A 162 5.26 -10.25 11.46
C ASN A 162 4.87 -10.66 12.89
N GLY A 163 3.98 -11.64 13.05
CA GLY A 163 3.65 -12.24 14.36
C GLY A 163 2.59 -11.50 15.16
N TYR A 164 1.91 -10.52 14.56
CA TYR A 164 0.81 -9.79 15.20
C TYR A 164 -0.54 -10.30 14.70
N ARG A 165 -1.56 -10.30 15.56
CA ARG A 165 -2.94 -10.51 15.10
C ARG A 165 -3.43 -9.26 14.40
N CYS A 166 -4.09 -9.42 13.25
CA CYS A 166 -4.73 -8.33 12.53
C CYS A 166 -6.25 -8.50 12.57
N ALA A 167 -6.98 -7.39 12.58
CA ALA A 167 -8.42 -7.40 12.34
C ALA A 167 -8.74 -7.85 10.91
N ASP A 168 -9.96 -8.33 10.70
CA ASP A 168 -10.54 -8.61 9.38
C ASP A 168 -11.00 -7.33 8.66
N PHE A 169 -10.64 -6.15 9.17
CA PHE A 169 -10.86 -4.85 8.53
C PHE A 169 -9.70 -3.88 8.78
N ALA A 170 -9.68 -2.82 7.98
CA ALA A 170 -8.83 -1.64 8.11
C ALA A 170 -9.68 -0.37 8.00
N TYR A 171 -9.09 0.79 8.32
CA TYR A 171 -9.72 2.09 8.11
C TYR A 171 -9.01 2.90 7.02
N LEU A 172 -9.80 3.48 6.13
CA LEU A 172 -9.36 4.58 5.28
C LEU A 172 -9.82 5.88 5.91
N VAL A 173 -8.88 6.81 6.13
CA VAL A 173 -9.19 8.14 6.67
C VAL A 173 -8.98 9.16 5.56
N TYR A 174 -10.08 9.68 5.03
CA TYR A 174 -10.12 10.64 3.95
C TYR A 174 -10.13 12.07 4.46
N PHE A 175 -9.16 12.86 4.02
CA PHE A 175 -9.09 14.30 4.20
C PHE A 175 -9.55 14.97 2.90
N ILE A 176 -10.72 15.60 2.95
CA ILE A 176 -11.36 16.27 1.82
C ILE A 176 -11.49 17.76 2.15
N PRO A 177 -10.92 18.69 1.36
CA PRO A 177 -11.01 20.11 1.68
C PRO A 177 -12.47 20.54 1.67
N LEU A 178 -12.88 21.23 2.73
CA LEU A 178 -14.23 21.78 2.87
C LEU A 178 -14.22 23.27 2.50
N GLU A 179 -13.33 24.04 3.10
CA GLU A 179 -13.18 25.48 2.84
C GLU A 179 -11.76 25.96 3.18
N ILE A 180 -11.38 27.11 2.62
CA ILE A 180 -10.18 27.85 3.01
C ILE A 180 -10.63 29.04 3.85
N LYS A 181 -10.22 29.05 5.12
CA LYS A 181 -10.45 30.14 6.06
C LYS A 181 -9.40 31.24 5.91
N LYS A 182 -9.54 32.30 6.70
CA LYS A 182 -8.55 33.38 6.82
C LYS A 182 -7.15 32.79 7.08
N ASP A 183 -6.13 33.49 6.58
CA ASP A 183 -4.71 33.14 6.74
C ASP A 183 -4.30 31.80 6.10
N GLY A 184 -5.09 31.32 5.12
CA GLY A 184 -4.78 30.12 4.35
C GLY A 184 -5.04 28.81 5.09
N ILE A 185 -5.77 28.84 6.21
CA ILE A 185 -6.12 27.65 6.99
C ILE A 185 -7.16 26.83 6.21
N VAL A 186 -6.76 25.65 5.74
CA VAL A 186 -7.68 24.72 5.08
C VAL A 186 -8.44 23.92 6.14
N GLN A 187 -9.76 24.05 6.17
CA GLN A 187 -10.61 23.14 6.93
C GLN A 187 -10.88 21.89 6.09
N PHE A 188 -10.61 20.71 6.65
CA PHE A 188 -10.94 19.44 6.02
C PHE A 188 -12.23 18.86 6.62
N ASN A 189 -13.04 18.25 5.77
CA ASN A 189 -14.01 17.25 6.16
C ASN A 189 -13.30 15.89 6.23
N ILE A 190 -13.33 15.24 7.39
CA ILE A 190 -12.70 13.93 7.61
C ILE A 190 -13.76 12.84 7.57
N GLN A 191 -13.64 11.95 6.58
CA GLN A 191 -14.51 10.79 6.40
C GLN A 191 -13.72 9.52 6.68
N ILE A 192 -14.33 8.56 7.38
CA ILE A 192 -13.69 7.31 7.76
C ILE A 192 -14.49 6.17 7.16
N GLU A 193 -13.82 5.34 6.35
CA GLU A 193 -14.42 4.15 5.76
C GLU A 193 -13.80 2.90 6.37
N LYS A 194 -14.66 2.00 6.87
CA LYS A 194 -14.25 0.67 7.34
C LYS A 194 -14.26 -0.28 6.15
N VAL A 195 -13.11 -0.90 5.87
CA VAL A 195 -12.95 -1.80 4.72
C VAL A 195 -12.52 -3.17 5.19
N ASN A 196 -13.26 -4.21 4.81
CA ASN A 196 -12.87 -5.59 5.10
C ASN A 196 -11.59 -5.96 4.36
N VAL A 197 -10.66 -6.61 5.04
CA VAL A 197 -9.37 -7.04 4.48
C VAL A 197 -9.30 -8.55 4.38
N ASN A 198 -8.53 -9.06 3.42
CA ASN A 198 -8.30 -10.48 3.26
C ASN A 198 -6.82 -10.76 2.94
N PRO A 199 -6.02 -11.11 3.96
CA PRO A 199 -4.62 -11.50 3.81
C PRO A 199 -4.37 -12.60 2.78
N SER A 200 -5.32 -13.54 2.62
CA SER A 200 -5.19 -14.63 1.66
C SER A 200 -5.28 -14.14 0.21
N ARG A 201 -6.09 -13.11 -0.07
CA ARG A 201 -6.11 -12.45 -1.40
C ARG A 201 -4.74 -11.84 -1.71
N ALA A 202 -4.18 -11.07 -0.79
CA ALA A 202 -2.85 -10.48 -0.98
C ALA A 202 -1.76 -11.52 -1.20
N LEU A 203 -1.76 -12.61 -0.42
CA LEU A 203 -0.77 -13.67 -0.56
C LEU A 203 -0.88 -14.38 -1.92
N LYS A 204 -2.11 -14.63 -2.39
CA LYS A 204 -2.36 -15.18 -3.73
C LYS A 204 -1.83 -14.24 -4.81
N THR A 205 -2.26 -12.98 -4.81
CA THR A 205 -1.83 -11.95 -5.78
C THR A 205 -0.30 -11.82 -5.81
N PHE A 206 0.34 -11.76 -4.64
CA PHE A 206 1.79 -11.68 -4.52
C PHE A 206 2.48 -12.88 -5.20
N ARG A 207 2.05 -14.11 -4.90
CA ARG A 207 2.67 -15.31 -5.47
C ARG A 207 2.44 -15.42 -6.98
N GLU A 208 1.26 -15.05 -7.46
CA GLU A 208 0.95 -15.00 -8.89
C GLU A 208 1.82 -13.97 -9.62
N ALA A 209 2.01 -12.79 -9.02
CA ALA A 209 2.91 -11.77 -9.56
C ALA A 209 4.37 -12.28 -9.63
N VAL A 210 4.86 -12.94 -8.57
CA VAL A 210 6.21 -13.54 -8.59
C VAL A 210 6.33 -14.62 -9.67
N ALA A 211 5.31 -15.46 -9.85
CA ALA A 211 5.28 -16.46 -10.90
C ALA A 211 5.38 -15.83 -12.30
N VAL A 212 4.68 -14.71 -12.54
CA VAL A 212 4.77 -13.95 -13.81
C VAL A 212 6.18 -13.41 -14.05
N LEU A 213 6.85 -12.89 -13.01
CA LEU A 213 8.21 -12.37 -13.17
C LEU A 213 9.25 -13.45 -13.48
N ARG A 214 9.00 -14.68 -13.03
CA ARG A 214 9.88 -15.83 -13.27
C ARG A 214 9.52 -16.66 -14.50
N GLY A 215 8.28 -16.52 -14.95
CA GLY A 215 7.74 -17.27 -16.07
C GLY A 215 8.01 -16.60 -17.41
N THR A 216 7.15 -16.93 -18.37
CA THR A 216 7.19 -16.35 -19.70
C THR A 216 6.59 -14.95 -19.71
N LYS A 217 7.10 -14.12 -20.62
CA LYS A 217 6.57 -12.77 -20.90
C LYS A 217 5.05 -12.84 -21.16
N PRO A 218 4.22 -12.13 -20.38
CA PRO A 218 2.77 -12.09 -20.60
C PRO A 218 2.42 -11.49 -21.97
N LYS A 219 1.20 -11.77 -22.45
CA LYS A 219 0.67 -11.12 -23.65
C LYS A 219 0.16 -9.72 -23.33
N ARG A 220 0.38 -8.80 -24.27
CA ARG A 220 -0.32 -7.50 -24.30
C ARG A 220 -1.83 -7.71 -24.56
N HIS A 221 -2.66 -6.77 -24.14
CA HIS A 221 -4.11 -6.80 -24.39
C HIS A 221 -4.66 -5.38 -24.57
N SER A 222 -5.73 -5.22 -25.36
CA SER A 222 -6.28 -3.92 -25.77
C SER A 222 -7.00 -3.15 -24.65
N GLU A 223 -7.47 -3.83 -23.61
CA GLU A 223 -8.10 -3.17 -22.45
C GLU A 223 -7.11 -2.33 -21.64
N CYS A 224 -5.80 -2.62 -21.74
CA CYS A 224 -4.77 -1.77 -21.16
C CYS A 224 -4.45 -0.62 -22.11
N THR A 225 -4.80 0.60 -21.70
CA THR A 225 -4.55 1.82 -22.49
C THR A 225 -3.07 2.01 -22.87
N PHE A 226 -2.14 1.57 -22.02
CA PHE A 226 -0.71 1.62 -22.32
C PHE A 226 -0.26 0.56 -23.32
N CYS A 227 -0.88 -0.62 -23.31
CA CYS A 227 -0.64 -1.62 -24.36
C CYS A 227 -1.18 -1.13 -25.69
N ALA A 228 -2.41 -0.58 -25.70
CA ALA A 228 -3.02 0.00 -26.89
C ALA A 228 -2.17 1.15 -27.45
N TRP A 229 -1.72 2.08 -26.60
CA TRP A 229 -0.84 3.17 -27.00
C TRP A 229 0.48 2.68 -27.62
N ALA A 230 1.12 1.66 -27.02
CA ALA A 230 2.33 1.09 -27.58
C ALA A 230 2.08 0.44 -28.94
N ASP A 231 0.98 -0.30 -29.10
CA ASP A 231 0.59 -0.93 -30.36
C ASP A 231 0.29 0.10 -31.45
N ASP A 232 -0.39 1.19 -31.12
CA ASP A 232 -0.66 2.27 -32.07
C ASP A 232 0.63 2.97 -32.50
N TRP A 233 1.58 3.20 -31.57
CA TRP A 233 2.90 3.74 -31.90
C TRP A 233 3.67 2.84 -32.87
N MET A 234 3.74 1.54 -32.61
CA MET A 234 4.46 0.58 -33.48
C MET A 234 3.81 0.37 -34.85
N LYS A 235 2.52 0.71 -35.02
CA LYS A 235 1.84 0.63 -36.32
C LYS A 235 1.97 1.91 -37.14
N PHE A 236 2.29 3.03 -36.47
CA PHE A 236 2.48 4.31 -37.12
C PHE A 236 3.86 4.41 -37.80
N GLU A 237 4.89 3.87 -37.14
CA GLU A 237 6.24 3.67 -37.73
C GLU A 237 6.28 2.47 -38.68
#